data_AF-A0A099LTC7-F1
#
_entry.id   AF-A0A099LTC7-F1
#
_cell.length_a   1.000
_cell.length_b   1.000
_cell.length_c   1.000
_cell.angle_alpha   90.00
_cell.angle_beta   90.00
_cell.angle_gamma   90.00
#
_symmetry.space_group_name_H-M   'P 1'
#
loop_
_entity.id
_entity.type
_entity.pdbx_description
1 polymer ?
#
loop_
_entity_poly.entity_id
_entity_poly.type
_entity_poly.pdbx_seq_one_letter_code
_entity_poly.pdbx_strand_id
1 'polypeptide(L)' 'MKLSELAQGQRATVCAFLSLSIDVRKKLMVMGILPDTEIRLIRRAPMGDPLQVEVRGVSLAVRENIAAQIEVESK' A
#
# COMPACT_ATOMS: atom_id res chain seq x y z
N MET A 1 -10.63 4.46 -2.09
CA MET A 1 -9.75 5.34 -1.29
C MET A 1 -8.30 5.00 -1.60
N LYS A 2 -7.33 5.87 -1.31
CA LYS A 2 -5.91 5.58 -1.59
C LYS A 2 -5.24 4.93 -0.40
N LEU A 3 -4.21 4.13 -0.65
CA LEU A 3 -3.36 3.57 0.41
C LEU A 3 -2.78 4.67 1.32
N SER A 4 -2.42 5.81 0.73
CA SER A 4 -1.90 6.99 1.44
C SER A 4 -2.93 7.68 2.35
N GLU A 5 -4.21 7.31 2.30
CA GLU A 5 -5.29 7.89 3.10
C GLU A 5 -5.67 7.01 4.30
N LEU A 6 -5.14 5.78 4.40
CA LEU A 6 -5.45 4.88 5.50
C LEU A 6 -4.99 5.41 6.86
N ALA A 7 -5.82 5.24 7.89
CA ALA A 7 -5.42 5.54 9.25
C ALA A 7 -4.44 4.48 9.78
N GLN A 8 -3.59 4.88 10.73
CA GLN A 8 -2.69 3.94 11.39
C GLN A 8 -3.47 2.81 12.06
N GLY A 9 -3.07 1.57 11.81
CA GLY A 9 -3.71 0.36 12.32
C GLY A 9 -4.84 -0.18 11.44
N GLN A 10 -5.33 0.60 10.46
CA GLN A 10 -6.45 0.25 9.60
C GLN A 10 -6.06 -0.81 8.57
N ARG A 11 -7.02 -1.66 8.21
CA ARG A 11 -6.89 -2.69 7.18
C ARG A 11 -7.68 -2.32 5.95
N ALA A 12 -7.13 -2.64 4.78
CA ALA A 12 -7.79 -2.45 3.52
C ALA A 12 -7.44 -3.58 2.55
N THR A 13 -8.24 -3.72 1.52
CA THR A 13 -7.99 -4.64 0.41
C THR A 13 -7.53 -3.83 -0.79
N VAL A 14 -6.47 -4.27 -1.47
CA VAL A 14 -6.02 -3.63 -2.72
C VAL A 14 -7.04 -3.91 -3.83
N CYS A 15 -7.61 -2.86 -4.42
CA CYS A 15 -8.54 -2.99 -5.56
C CYS A 15 -7.79 -2.87 -6.89
N ALA A 16 -7.03 -1.79 -7.07
CA ALA A 16 -6.42 -1.47 -8.35
C ALA A 16 -5.14 -0.64 -8.21
N PHE A 17 -4.35 -0.62 -9.28
CA PHE A 17 -3.19 0.25 -9.45
C PHE A 17 -3.55 1.30 -10.50
N LEU A 18 -3.41 2.58 -10.16
CA LEU A 18 -3.75 3.71 -11.02
C LEU A 18 -2.59 4.03 -11.98
N SER A 19 -1.93 5.19 -11.80
CA SER A 19 -0.90 5.69 -12.72
C SER A 19 0.50 5.20 -12.35
N LEU A 20 0.67 3.90 -12.11
CA LEU A 20 1.98 3.29 -11.83
C LEU A 20 2.61 2.78 -13.12
N SER A 21 3.91 3.06 -13.32
CA SER A 21 4.68 2.47 -14.40
C SER A 21 4.67 0.94 -14.30
N ILE A 22 4.75 0.27 -15.46
CA ILE A 22 4.69 -1.20 -15.56
C ILE A 22 5.77 -1.85 -14.68
N ASP A 23 6.97 -1.29 -14.62
CA ASP A 23 8.07 -1.78 -13.78
C ASP A 23 7.76 -1.72 -12.29
N VAL A 24 7.14 -0.63 -11.82
CA VAL A 24 6.78 -0.46 -10.42
C VAL A 24 5.66 -1.41 -10.06
N ARG A 25 4.65 -1.54 -10.92
CA ARG A 25 3.54 -2.47 -10.73
C ARG A 25 4.04 -3.92 -10.64
N LYS A 26 4.95 -4.34 -11.52
CA LYS A 26 5.59 -5.66 -11.44
C LYS A 26 6.36 -5.85 -10.13
N LYS A 27 7.15 -4.87 -9.70
CA LYS A 27 7.88 -4.93 -8.42
C LYS A 27 6.93 -5.08 -7.23
N LEU A 28 5.85 -4.32 -7.19
CA LEU A 28 4.82 -4.41 -6.13
C LEU A 28 4.18 -5.81 -6.09
N MET A 29 3.83 -6.37 -7.25
CA MET A 29 3.28 -7.72 -7.34
C MET A 29 4.27 -8.78 -6.86
N VAL A 30 5.55 -8.66 -7.24
CA VAL A 30 6.62 -9.57 -6.77
C VAL A 30 6.82 -9.45 -5.26
N MET A 31 6.66 -8.25 -4.68
CA MET A 31 6.70 -8.02 -3.24
C MET A 31 5.46 -8.52 -2.48
N GLY A 32 4.42 -9.01 -3.17
CA GLY A 32 3.21 -9.53 -2.54
C GLY A 32 2.05 -8.54 -2.44
N ILE A 33 2.17 -7.34 -3.01
CA ILE A 33 1.06 -6.39 -3.16
C ILE A 33 0.34 -6.72 -4.47
N LEU A 34 -0.66 -7.59 -4.38
CA LEU A 34 -1.52 -7.98 -5.50
C LEU A 34 -2.93 -7.40 -5.31
N PRO A 35 -3.72 -7.29 -6.40
CA PRO A 35 -5.16 -7.05 -6.27
C PRO A 35 -5.79 -8.14 -5.38
N ASP A 36 -6.81 -7.76 -4.61
CA ASP A 36 -7.52 -8.63 -3.67
C ASP A 36 -6.63 -9.15 -2.52
N THR A 37 -5.56 -8.42 -2.19
CA THR A 37 -4.72 -8.73 -1.02
C THR A 37 -5.04 -7.78 0.13
N GLU A 38 -5.28 -8.36 1.31
CA GLU A 38 -5.43 -7.61 2.56
C GLU A 38 -4.07 -7.03 2.95
N ILE A 39 -4.09 -5.74 3.27
CA ILE A 39 -2.95 -4.96 3.70
C ILE A 39 -3.33 -4.14 4.92
N ARG A 40 -2.37 -3.92 5.81
CA ARG A 40 -2.58 -3.16 7.04
C ARG A 40 -1.60 -2.02 7.13
N LEU A 41 -2.07 -0.81 7.41
CA LEU A 41 -1.15 0.28 7.71
C LEU A 41 -0.62 0.11 9.15
N ILE A 42 0.66 -0.15 9.31
CA ILE A 42 1.30 -0.33 10.63
C ILE A 42 1.60 1.04 11.24
N ARG A 43 2.28 1.90 10.48
CA ARG A 43 2.60 3.26 10.89
C ARG A 43 3.01 4.10 9.68
N ARG A 44 2.95 5.41 9.84
CA ARG A 44 3.57 6.37 8.93
C ARG A 44 4.86 6.86 9.55
N ALA A 45 5.85 7.19 8.73
CA ALA A 45 7.05 7.84 9.22
C ALA A 45 6.69 9.18 9.89
N PRO A 46 7.48 9.66 10.87
CA PRO A 46 7.22 10.93 11.55
C PRO A 46 7.12 12.14 10.60
N MET A 47 7.79 12.06 9.45
CA MET A 47 7.82 13.10 8.41
C MET A 47 6.75 12.89 7.32
N GLY A 48 5.87 11.89 7.46
CA GLY A 48 4.82 11.56 6.47
C GLY A 48 5.18 10.47 5.47
N ASP A 49 6.45 10.35 5.07
CA ASP A 49 6.97 9.35 4.13
C ASP A 49 8.21 8.62 4.70
N PRO A 50 8.35 7.29 4.52
CA PRO A 50 7.42 6.35 3.88
C PRO A 50 6.32 5.78 4.80
N LEU A 51 5.31 5.17 4.20
CA LEU A 51 4.27 4.41 4.90
C LEU A 51 4.72 2.97 5.12
N GLN A 52 4.62 2.48 6.35
CA GLN A 52 4.89 1.08 6.68
C GLN A 52 3.59 0.28 6.65
N VAL A 53 3.48 -0.64 5.70
CA VAL A 53 2.34 -1.52 5.53
C VAL A 53 2.73 -2.97 5.80
N GLU A 54 1.80 -3.76 6.31
CA GLU A 54 1.96 -5.20 6.47
C GLU A 54 1.11 -5.91 5.44
N VAL A 55 1.73 -6.85 4.73
CA VAL A 55 1.14 -7.61 3.63
C VAL A 55 1.49 -9.07 3.88
N ARG A 56 0.49 -9.93 4.11
CA ARG A 56 0.68 -11.37 4.36
C ARG A 56 1.73 -11.69 5.45
N GLY A 57 1.79 -10.88 6.50
CA GLY A 57 2.73 -11.05 7.61
C GLY A 57 4.15 -10.51 7.36
N VAL A 58 4.36 -9.80 6.24
CA VAL A 58 5.62 -9.12 5.93
C VAL A 58 5.41 -7.61 5.98
N SER A 59 6.28 -6.89 6.70
CA SER A 59 6.25 -5.43 6.72
C SER A 59 7.04 -4.84 5.54
N LEU A 60 6.39 -4.04 4.71
CA LEU A 60 6.98 -3.31 3.60
C LEU A 60 6.90 -1.80 3.84
N ALA A 61 7.96 -1.09 3.44
CA ALA A 61 7.94 0.37 3.39
C ALA A 61 7.59 0.80 1.96
N VAL A 62 6.46 1.49 1.81
CA VAL A 62 5.97 2.01 0.54
C VAL A 62 6.04 3.54 0.61
N ARG A 63 6.68 4.15 -0.39
CA ARG A 63 6.71 5.61 -0.49
C ARG A 63 5.30 6.17 -0.71
N GLU A 64 5.05 7.35 -0.19
CA GLU A 64 3.77 8.05 -0.27
C GLU A 64 3.34 8.26 -1.72
N ASN A 65 4.28 8.56 -2.62
CA ASN A 65 3.98 8.72 -4.04
C ASN A 65 3.45 7.42 -4.70
N ILE A 66 3.92 6.26 -4.26
CA ILE A 66 3.42 4.96 -4.73
C ILE A 66 2.08 4.65 -4.05
N ALA A 67 1.98 4.87 -2.73
CA ALA A 67 0.75 4.65 -1.97
C ALA A 67 -0.42 5.50 -2.49
N ALA A 68 -0.16 6.72 -2.95
CA ALA A 68 -1.16 7.61 -3.54
C ALA A 68 -1.71 7.09 -4.89
N GLN A 69 -1.04 6.12 -5.52
CA GLN A 69 -1.43 5.48 -6.78
C GLN A 69 -1.99 4.07 -6.60
N ILE A 70 -2.12 3.60 -5.35
CA ILE A 70 -2.72 2.30 -5.04
C ILE A 70 -4.13 2.57 -4.50
N GLU A 71 -5.12 2.04 -5.21
CA GLU A 71 -6.51 2.10 -4.80
C GLU A 71 -6.83 0.92 -3.89
N VAL A 72 -7.41 1.25 -2.73
CA VAL A 72 -7.74 0.31 -1.68
C VAL A 72 -9.17 0.53 -1.21
N GLU A 73 -9.75 -0.50 -0.64
CA GLU A 73 -11.06 -0.49 0.01
C GLU A 73 -10.86 -0.83 1.49
N SER A 74 -11.11 0.14 2.38
CA SER A 74 -11.09 -0.15 3.83
C SER A 74 -12.24 -1.07 4.18
N LYS A 75 -11.94 -2.01 5.06
CA LYS A 75 -12.95 -2.74 5.82
C LYS A 75 -13.39 -1.95 7.05
#